data_AF-A0A7V4A245-F1
#
_entry.id   AF-A0A7V4A245-F1
#
_cell.length_a   1.000
_cell.length_b   1.000
_cell.length_c   1.000
_cell.angle_alpha   90.00
_cell.angle_beta   90.00
_cell.angle_gamma   90.00
#
_symmetry.space_group_name_H-M   'P 1'
#
loop_
_entity.id
_entity.type
_entity.pdbx_description
1 polymer ?
#
loop_
_entity_poly.entity_id
_entity_poly.type
_entity_poly.pdbx_seq_one_letter_code
_entity_poly.pdbx_strand_id
1 'polypeptide(L)'
;AGLVVPSGEILELYRVPDWLYPDPDARYVREVEIDLSALTPRVSVPFYVDNVHEVAEVRGKRVDQVFIGTCTNGRIEDLRAAAEVLKGRRVAPGVRLLVIPASSQVLEEATRDGTLLALLEAGATIGTPGCGPCMGRHMGVLAPGEVCVSTSNRNFRGRMGAPDAEIYLASPRVAAASAVAGYIATPEDLASLPQEEAHA
;
A
#
# COMPACT_ATOMS: atom_id res chain seq x y z
N ALA A 1 1.40 21.62 3.84
CA ALA A 1 2.05 20.93 2.70
C ALA A 1 3.32 20.27 3.20
N GLY A 2 3.77 19.19 2.56
CA GLY A 2 5.09 18.61 2.79
C GLY A 2 6.02 18.98 1.64
N LEU A 3 7.28 19.28 1.94
CA LEU A 3 8.33 19.52 0.95
C LEU A 3 9.50 18.60 1.24
N VAL A 4 10.10 18.09 0.18
CA VAL A 4 11.37 17.37 0.20
C VAL A 4 12.31 18.12 -0.72
N VAL A 5 13.54 18.35 -0.27
CA VAL A 5 14.54 19.04 -1.09
C VAL A 5 14.87 18.20 -2.34
N PRO A 6 15.16 18.84 -3.49
CA PRO A 6 15.59 18.12 -4.68
C PRO A 6 16.77 17.21 -4.37
N SER A 7 16.70 15.96 -4.80
CA SER A 7 17.72 14.94 -4.55
C SER A 7 17.53 13.77 -5.52
N GLY A 8 18.53 12.88 -5.62
CA GLY A 8 18.47 11.68 -6.46
C GLY A 8 18.21 12.00 -7.93
N GLU A 9 17.33 11.22 -8.56
CA GLU A 9 16.97 11.30 -9.99
C GLU A 9 16.50 12.70 -10.44
N ILE A 10 15.94 13.50 -9.52
CA ILE A 10 15.51 14.88 -9.84
C ILE A 10 16.71 15.73 -10.30
N LEU A 11 17.90 15.50 -9.74
CA LEU A 11 19.12 16.22 -10.12
C LEU A 11 19.65 15.80 -11.51
N GLU A 12 19.26 14.62 -11.98
CA GLU A 12 19.60 14.13 -13.32
C GLU A 12 18.63 14.66 -14.39
N LEU A 13 17.35 14.81 -14.02
CA LEU A 13 16.29 15.25 -14.92
C LEU A 13 16.20 16.77 -15.08
N TYR A 14 16.61 17.52 -14.05
CA TYR A 14 16.42 18.97 -14.01
C TYR A 14 17.66 19.70 -13.54
N ARG A 15 17.90 20.87 -14.14
CA ARG A 15 18.86 21.84 -13.59
C ARG A 15 18.25 22.49 -12.36
N VAL A 16 18.70 22.07 -11.19
CA VAL A 16 18.23 22.60 -9.90
C VAL A 16 19.09 23.79 -9.48
N PRO A 17 18.51 24.97 -9.23
CA PRO A 17 19.25 26.11 -8.70
C PRO A 17 19.42 26.02 -7.18
N ASP A 18 20.52 26.58 -6.68
CA ASP A 18 20.87 26.52 -5.25
C ASP A 18 19.82 27.19 -4.33
N TRP A 19 19.11 28.22 -4.82
CA TRP A 19 18.08 28.94 -4.05
C TRP A 19 16.84 28.09 -3.71
N LEU A 20 16.73 26.86 -4.24
CA LEU A 20 15.64 25.93 -3.91
C LEU A 20 15.90 25.13 -2.62
N TYR A 21 17.11 25.19 -2.06
CA TYR A 21 17.46 24.55 -0.81
C TYR A 21 17.23 25.48 0.39
N PRO A 22 16.99 24.93 1.60
CA PRO A 22 16.95 25.72 2.83
C PRO A 22 18.30 26.41 3.07
N ASP A 23 18.25 27.66 3.54
CA ASP A 23 19.45 28.36 4.00
C ASP A 23 20.09 27.60 5.19
N PRO A 24 21.42 27.55 5.31
CA PRO A 24 22.10 26.85 6.40
C PRO A 24 21.73 27.34 7.81
N ASP A 25 21.22 28.57 7.95
CA ASP A 25 20.79 29.19 9.21
C ASP A 25 19.25 29.27 9.36
N ALA A 26 18.51 28.55 8.51
CA ALA A 26 17.06 28.46 8.60
C ALA A 26 16.61 27.97 9.99
N ARG A 27 15.60 28.63 10.55
CA ARG A 27 15.05 28.31 11.87
C ARG A 27 13.73 27.58 11.75
N TYR A 28 13.64 26.42 12.38
CA TYR A 28 12.43 25.62 12.43
C TYR A 28 11.73 25.79 13.79
N VAL A 29 10.39 25.80 13.78
CA VAL A 29 9.59 25.79 15.02
C VAL A 29 9.79 24.48 15.79
N ARG A 30 10.08 23.39 15.07
CA ARG A 30 10.35 22.07 15.62
C ARG A 30 11.21 21.28 14.65
N GLU A 31 12.21 20.59 15.19
CA GLU A 31 13.01 19.59 14.49
C GLU A 31 12.66 18.20 15.05
N VAL A 32 12.60 17.20 14.18
CA VAL A 32 12.28 15.82 14.55
C VAL A 32 13.28 14.92 13.85
N GLU A 33 14.07 14.20 14.63
CA GLU A 33 15.02 13.20 14.13
C GLU A 33 14.35 11.82 14.13
N ILE A 34 14.51 11.07 13.04
CA ILE A 34 13.92 9.74 12.88
C ILE A 34 15.03 8.77 12.47
N ASP A 35 15.32 7.80 13.34
CA ASP A 35 16.23 6.69 13.03
C ASP A 35 15.52 5.63 12.18
N LEU A 36 15.91 5.56 10.91
CA LEU A 36 15.34 4.60 9.95
C LEU A 36 15.74 3.15 10.26
N SER A 37 16.85 2.91 10.97
CA SER A 37 17.32 1.57 11.30
C SER A 37 16.50 0.88 12.39
N ALA A 38 15.86 1.68 13.25
CA ALA A 38 14.96 1.22 14.30
C ALA A 38 13.50 1.05 13.81
N LEU A 39 13.18 1.43 12.57
CA LEU A 39 11.82 1.42 12.07
C LEU A 39 11.35 0.00 11.70
N THR A 40 10.34 -0.48 12.40
CA THR A 40 9.62 -1.73 12.09
C THR A 40 8.40 -1.45 11.20
N PRO A 41 7.86 -2.45 10.49
CA PRO A 41 6.62 -2.28 9.73
C PRO A 41 5.49 -1.74 10.62
N ARG A 42 4.91 -0.61 10.19
CA ARG A 42 3.82 0.09 10.88
C ARG A 42 2.50 -0.07 10.15
N VAL A 43 1.41 0.10 10.90
CA VAL A 43 0.05 0.11 10.39
C VAL A 43 -0.77 1.16 11.11
N SER A 44 -1.51 1.96 10.36
CA SER A 44 -2.49 2.90 10.93
C SER A 44 -3.81 2.16 11.16
N VAL A 45 -4.21 2.04 12.42
CA VAL A 45 -5.39 1.31 12.87
C VAL A 45 -6.61 2.26 12.83
N PRO A 46 -7.77 1.81 12.33
CA PRO A 46 -8.97 2.64 12.27
C PRO A 46 -9.35 3.24 13.63
N PHE A 47 -9.98 4.41 13.69
CA PHE A 47 -10.53 5.22 12.59
C PHE A 47 -9.79 6.55 12.39
N TYR A 48 -8.51 6.61 12.77
CA TYR A 48 -7.71 7.83 12.71
C TYR A 48 -6.35 7.54 12.09
N VAL A 49 -5.86 8.45 11.25
CA VAL A 49 -4.63 8.24 10.47
C VAL A 49 -3.37 8.26 11.35
N ASP A 50 -3.43 8.99 12.47
CA ASP A 50 -2.36 9.13 13.46
C ASP A 50 -2.36 8.01 14.53
N ASN A 51 -3.31 7.08 14.47
CA ASN A 51 -3.35 5.90 15.34
C ASN A 51 -2.46 4.78 14.79
N VAL A 52 -1.14 4.95 14.91
CA VAL A 52 -0.13 4.06 14.30
C VAL A 52 0.44 3.06 15.31
N HIS A 53 0.41 1.78 14.94
CA HIS A 53 0.91 0.64 15.73
C HIS A 53 1.93 -0.16 14.93
N GLU A 54 2.67 -1.04 15.59
CA GLU A 54 3.45 -2.07 14.89
C GLU A 54 2.52 -3.10 14.27
N VAL A 55 2.88 -3.62 13.09
CA VAL A 55 2.09 -4.69 12.45
C VAL A 55 1.96 -5.91 13.36
N ALA A 56 2.98 -6.19 14.18
CA ALA A 56 2.98 -7.29 15.14
C ALA A 56 1.83 -7.20 16.17
N GLU A 57 1.39 -6.00 16.54
CA GLU A 57 0.36 -5.78 17.56
C GLU A 57 -1.05 -6.12 17.06
N VAL A 58 -1.28 -6.03 15.75
CA VAL A 58 -2.59 -6.31 15.11
C VAL A 58 -2.55 -7.56 14.23
N ARG A 59 -1.47 -8.35 14.31
CA ARG A 59 -1.28 -9.59 13.57
C ARG A 59 -2.45 -10.54 13.82
N GLY A 60 -2.92 -11.21 12.78
CA GLY A 60 -4.01 -12.19 12.87
C GLY A 60 -5.42 -11.61 12.77
N LYS A 61 -5.58 -10.27 12.74
CA LYS A 61 -6.87 -9.64 12.39
C LYS A 61 -7.26 -10.07 10.98
N ARG A 62 -8.38 -10.79 10.85
CA ARG A 62 -8.92 -11.26 9.56
C ARG A 62 -9.17 -10.09 8.61
N VAL A 63 -8.86 -10.31 7.33
CA VAL A 63 -9.01 -9.33 6.26
C VAL A 63 -9.99 -9.87 5.23
N ASP A 64 -10.92 -9.03 4.75
CA ASP A 64 -11.87 -9.38 3.69
C ASP A 64 -11.45 -8.76 2.34
N GLN A 65 -10.77 -7.62 2.39
CA GLN A 65 -10.30 -6.90 1.21
C GLN A 65 -8.88 -6.34 1.40
N VAL A 66 -8.07 -6.41 0.36
CA VAL A 66 -6.80 -5.71 0.27
C VAL A 66 -6.85 -4.76 -0.91
N PHE A 67 -6.43 -3.52 -0.69
CA PHE A 67 -6.38 -2.49 -1.72
C PHE A 67 -4.98 -1.89 -1.85
N ILE A 68 -4.33 -2.15 -2.98
CA ILE A 68 -3.02 -1.60 -3.34
C ILE A 68 -3.19 -0.55 -4.45
N GLY A 69 -2.97 0.73 -4.14
CA GLY A 69 -2.98 1.79 -5.15
C GLY A 69 -3.40 3.18 -4.68
N THR A 70 -3.82 3.98 -5.67
CA THR A 70 -4.05 5.45 -5.67
C THR A 70 -2.78 6.30 -5.69
N CYS A 71 -2.94 7.61 -5.46
CA CYS A 71 -1.85 8.59 -5.50
C CYS A 71 -0.76 8.36 -4.45
N THR A 72 -1.03 7.62 -3.36
CA THR A 72 -0.05 7.39 -2.29
C THR A 72 0.91 6.26 -2.63
N ASN A 73 0.37 5.11 -3.04
CA ASN A 73 1.15 3.88 -3.24
C ASN A 73 0.68 3.08 -4.46
N GLY A 74 0.55 3.75 -5.60
CA GLY A 74 0.20 3.15 -6.89
C GLY A 74 1.25 3.41 -7.97
N ARG A 75 2.48 3.79 -7.60
CA ARG A 75 3.60 3.98 -8.54
C ARG A 75 4.18 2.63 -8.94
N ILE A 76 5.05 2.62 -9.94
CA ILE A 76 5.60 1.36 -10.44
C ILE A 76 6.41 0.62 -9.37
N GLU A 77 7.14 1.33 -8.51
CA GLU A 77 7.90 0.74 -7.41
C GLU A 77 7.00 0.08 -6.37
N ASP A 78 5.84 0.68 -6.09
CA ASP A 78 4.83 0.12 -5.18
C ASP A 78 4.25 -1.19 -5.74
N LEU A 79 3.92 -1.19 -7.04
CA LEU A 79 3.37 -2.37 -7.71
C LEU A 79 4.41 -3.50 -7.80
N ARG A 80 5.67 -3.17 -8.11
CA ARG A 80 6.79 -4.12 -8.10
C ARG A 80 6.99 -4.72 -6.71
N ALA A 81 6.97 -3.91 -5.66
CA ALA A 81 7.10 -4.39 -4.28
C ALA A 81 5.96 -5.33 -3.87
N ALA A 82 4.72 -5.04 -4.30
CA ALA A 82 3.59 -5.95 -4.08
C ALA A 82 3.74 -7.25 -4.89
N ALA A 83 4.11 -7.14 -6.17
CA ALA A 83 4.30 -8.29 -7.05
C ALA A 83 5.42 -9.23 -6.57
N GLU A 84 6.51 -8.69 -6.02
CA GLU A 84 7.60 -9.47 -5.43
C GLU A 84 7.09 -10.37 -4.29
N VAL A 85 6.24 -9.84 -3.41
CA VAL A 85 5.63 -10.59 -2.30
C VAL A 85 4.62 -11.62 -2.80
N LEU A 86 3.88 -11.30 -3.86
CA LEU A 86 2.80 -12.13 -4.42
C LEU A 86 3.30 -13.22 -5.39
N LYS A 87 4.50 -13.09 -5.94
CA LYS A 87 5.03 -13.98 -6.97
C LYS A 87 5.04 -15.44 -6.51
N GLY A 88 4.41 -16.32 -7.30
CA GLY A 88 4.29 -17.74 -6.99
C GLY A 88 3.36 -18.07 -5.82
N ARG A 89 2.54 -17.11 -5.36
CA ARG A 89 1.55 -17.28 -4.30
C ARG A 89 0.16 -16.93 -4.83
N ARG A 90 -0.88 -17.33 -4.10
CA ARG A 90 -2.28 -16.96 -4.38
C ARG A 90 -2.86 -16.20 -3.21
N VAL A 91 -3.80 -15.30 -3.49
CA VAL A 91 -4.61 -14.61 -2.49
C VAL A 91 -5.45 -15.63 -1.71
N ALA A 92 -5.58 -15.42 -0.40
CA ALA A 92 -6.32 -16.30 0.49
C ALA A 92 -7.80 -16.45 0.07
N PRO A 93 -8.41 -17.64 0.24
CA PRO A 93 -9.82 -17.84 -0.03
C PRO A 93 -10.71 -16.83 0.72
N GLY A 94 -11.60 -16.17 -0.02
CA GLY A 94 -12.51 -15.17 0.52
C GLY A 94 -11.94 -13.75 0.64
N VAL A 95 -10.65 -13.54 0.34
CA VAL A 95 -10.05 -12.20 0.29
C VAL A 95 -10.10 -11.63 -1.11
N ARG A 96 -10.51 -10.36 -1.23
CA ARG A 96 -10.48 -9.61 -2.49
C ARG A 96 -9.22 -8.75 -2.56
N LEU A 97 -8.31 -9.06 -3.49
CA LEU A 97 -7.17 -8.19 -3.78
C LEU A 97 -7.49 -7.26 -4.97
N LEU A 98 -7.52 -5.96 -4.70
CA LEU A 98 -7.72 -4.91 -5.70
C LEU A 98 -6.40 -4.16 -5.89
N VAL A 99 -5.95 -4.07 -7.15
CA VAL A 99 -4.75 -3.31 -7.50
C VAL A 99 -5.10 -2.24 -8.52
N ILE A 100 -4.82 -0.97 -8.20
CA ILE A 100 -5.14 0.17 -9.06
C ILE A 100 -3.88 1.01 -9.28
N PRO A 101 -3.28 0.95 -10.48
CA PRO A 101 -2.15 1.81 -10.84
C PRO A 101 -2.50 3.30 -10.73
N ALA A 102 -1.52 4.12 -10.36
CA ALA A 102 -1.72 5.55 -10.17
C ALA A 102 -1.97 6.32 -11.48
N SER A 103 -1.50 5.80 -12.62
CA SER A 103 -1.66 6.42 -13.93
C SER A 103 -1.67 5.39 -15.06
N SER A 104 -2.04 5.81 -16.27
CA SER A 104 -1.91 5.00 -17.48
C SER A 104 -0.45 4.63 -17.76
N GLN A 105 0.49 5.54 -17.51
CA GLN A 105 1.92 5.29 -17.69
C GLN A 105 2.41 4.15 -16.78
N VAL A 106 2.01 4.16 -15.51
CA VAL A 106 2.35 3.08 -14.56
C VAL A 106 1.71 1.76 -14.99
N LEU A 107 0.44 1.78 -15.44
CA LEU A 107 -0.23 0.57 -15.94
C LEU A 107 0.52 0.00 -17.16
N GLU A 108 0.90 0.83 -18.11
CA GLU A 108 1.67 0.41 -19.29
C GLU A 108 3.03 -0.16 -18.89
N GLU A 109 3.76 0.50 -17.98
CA GLU A 109 5.07 0.03 -17.52
C GLU A 109 4.97 -1.31 -16.81
N ALA A 110 4.02 -1.45 -15.86
CA ALA A 110 3.76 -2.71 -15.15
C ALA A 110 3.34 -3.84 -16.10
N THR A 111 2.68 -3.50 -17.22
CA THR A 111 2.35 -4.48 -18.26
C THR A 111 3.60 -4.94 -19.01
N ARG A 112 4.50 -4.00 -19.38
CA ARG A 112 5.71 -4.31 -20.16
C ARG A 112 6.74 -5.11 -19.37
N ASP A 113 6.90 -4.85 -18.08
CA ASP A 113 7.91 -5.52 -17.25
C ASP A 113 7.42 -6.83 -16.59
N GLY A 114 6.15 -7.20 -16.80
CA GLY A 114 5.55 -8.41 -16.26
C GLY A 114 5.05 -8.30 -14.82
N THR A 115 5.17 -7.13 -14.17
CA THR A 115 4.60 -6.87 -12.83
C THR A 115 3.09 -7.14 -12.82
N LEU A 116 2.37 -6.70 -13.84
CA LEU A 116 0.93 -6.88 -13.94
C LEU A 116 0.54 -8.36 -14.04
N LEU A 117 1.34 -9.14 -14.78
CA LEU A 117 1.12 -10.58 -14.90
C LEU A 117 1.28 -11.28 -13.54
N ALA A 118 2.32 -10.97 -12.79
CA ALA A 118 2.52 -11.54 -11.45
C ALA A 118 1.37 -11.20 -10.49
N LEU A 119 0.82 -9.98 -10.56
CA LEU A 119 -0.35 -9.59 -9.77
C LEU A 119 -1.60 -10.38 -10.17
N LEU A 120 -1.85 -10.52 -11.48
CA LEU A 120 -2.98 -11.31 -12.01
C LEU A 120 -2.86 -12.80 -11.64
N GLU A 121 -1.66 -13.37 -11.76
CA GLU A 121 -1.36 -14.73 -11.36
C GLU A 121 -1.56 -14.94 -9.85
N ALA A 122 -1.41 -13.92 -9.02
CA ALA A 122 -1.75 -14.04 -7.60
C ALA A 122 -3.26 -14.02 -7.32
N GLY A 123 -4.09 -13.66 -8.30
CA GLY A 123 -5.54 -13.51 -8.16
C GLY A 123 -5.99 -12.06 -7.91
N ALA A 124 -5.15 -11.06 -8.20
CA ALA A 124 -5.55 -9.67 -8.12
C ALA A 124 -6.57 -9.29 -9.19
N THR A 125 -7.54 -8.45 -8.83
CA THR A 125 -8.36 -7.72 -9.78
C THR A 125 -7.70 -6.38 -10.07
N ILE A 126 -7.37 -6.14 -11.34
CA ILE A 126 -6.75 -4.90 -11.79
C ILE A 126 -7.84 -3.88 -12.16
N GLY A 127 -7.82 -2.71 -11.51
CA GLY A 127 -8.70 -1.60 -11.86
C GLY A 127 -8.07 -0.66 -12.89
N THR A 128 -8.91 0.13 -13.56
CA THR A 128 -8.43 1.23 -14.40
C THR A 128 -7.77 2.30 -13.53
N PRO A 129 -6.72 3.00 -14.02
CA PRO A 129 -6.02 4.00 -13.23
C PRO A 129 -6.97 5.07 -12.68
N GLY A 130 -6.91 5.31 -11.37
CA GLY A 130 -7.83 6.21 -10.69
C GLY A 130 -7.85 6.05 -9.17
N CYS A 131 -8.94 6.52 -8.55
CA CYS A 131 -9.07 6.54 -7.09
C CYS A 131 -9.90 5.40 -6.50
N GLY A 132 -10.52 4.55 -7.32
CA GLY A 132 -11.29 3.37 -6.91
C GLY A 132 -12.07 3.50 -5.59
N PRO A 133 -11.88 2.59 -4.61
CA PRO A 133 -12.65 2.57 -3.37
C PRO A 133 -12.24 3.66 -2.40
N CYS A 134 -11.21 4.47 -2.68
CA CYS A 134 -10.69 5.48 -1.75
C CYS A 134 -11.75 6.47 -1.28
N MET A 135 -12.82 6.70 -2.05
CA MET A 135 -13.98 7.52 -1.64
C MET A 135 -15.28 6.73 -1.48
N GLY A 136 -15.22 5.39 -1.49
CA GLY A 136 -16.37 4.52 -1.27
C GLY A 136 -17.46 4.59 -2.34
N ARG A 137 -17.12 5.01 -3.57
CA ARG A 137 -18.12 5.20 -4.65
C ARG A 137 -18.16 4.08 -5.68
N HIS A 138 -17.07 3.34 -5.88
CA HIS A 138 -16.95 2.29 -6.89
C HIS A 138 -15.72 1.43 -6.62
N MET A 139 -15.64 0.27 -7.28
CA MET A 139 -14.49 -0.65 -7.29
C MET A 139 -14.04 -1.09 -5.89
N GLY A 140 -14.82 -1.95 -5.23
CA GLY A 140 -14.47 -2.49 -3.91
C GLY A 140 -15.00 -1.70 -2.74
N VAL A 141 -16.24 -1.20 -2.85
CA VAL A 141 -16.92 -0.54 -1.72
C VAL A 141 -17.09 -1.55 -0.59
N LEU A 142 -16.66 -1.18 0.61
CA LEU A 142 -16.71 -2.07 1.78
C LEU A 142 -18.14 -2.21 2.29
N ALA A 143 -18.53 -3.46 2.54
CA ALA A 143 -19.78 -3.82 3.19
C ALA A 143 -19.68 -3.65 4.73
N PRO A 144 -20.83 -3.65 5.44
CA PRO A 144 -20.83 -3.58 6.90
C PRO A 144 -19.99 -4.69 7.54
N GLY A 145 -19.17 -4.32 8.52
CA GLY A 145 -18.26 -5.22 9.24
C GLY A 145 -17.04 -5.72 8.48
N GLU A 146 -16.83 -5.35 7.21
CA GLU A 146 -15.64 -5.78 6.47
C GLU A 146 -14.37 -5.08 6.94
N VAL A 147 -13.26 -5.81 6.87
CA VAL A 147 -11.92 -5.30 7.17
C VAL A 147 -11.10 -5.18 5.89
N CYS A 148 -10.54 -3.99 5.68
CA CYS A 148 -9.69 -3.66 4.54
C CYS A 148 -8.27 -3.30 4.97
N VAL A 149 -7.26 -3.91 4.36
CA VAL A 149 -5.89 -3.38 4.40
C VAL A 149 -5.64 -2.58 3.14
N SER A 150 -5.33 -1.28 3.28
CA SER A 150 -5.21 -0.36 2.16
C SER A 150 -3.85 0.35 2.16
N THR A 151 -3.32 0.59 0.96
CA THR A 151 -2.15 1.46 0.75
C THR A 151 -2.54 2.91 0.42
N SER A 152 -3.80 3.30 0.70
CA SER A 152 -4.22 4.70 0.65
C SER A 152 -3.79 5.46 1.91
N ASN A 153 -4.20 6.72 2.05
CA ASN A 153 -3.78 7.60 3.12
C ASN A 153 -4.88 7.97 4.14
N ARG A 154 -6.07 7.36 4.07
CA ARG A 154 -7.24 7.75 4.90
C ARG A 154 -8.03 6.53 5.36
N ASN A 155 -8.33 6.46 6.65
CA ASN A 155 -9.06 5.36 7.30
C ASN A 155 -10.24 5.80 8.19
N PHE A 156 -10.75 7.01 8.02
CA PHE A 156 -11.89 7.48 8.81
C PHE A 156 -13.17 6.68 8.50
N ARG A 157 -14.12 6.69 9.44
CA ARG A 157 -15.40 5.97 9.31
C ARG A 157 -16.11 6.29 8.01
N GLY A 158 -16.57 5.25 7.30
CA GLY A 158 -17.31 5.40 6.04
C GLY A 158 -16.46 5.85 4.85
N ARG A 159 -15.12 5.86 4.97
CA ARG A 159 -14.24 6.34 3.90
C ARG A 159 -14.36 5.53 2.61
N MET A 160 -14.43 4.20 2.73
CA MET A 160 -14.46 3.26 1.60
C MET A 160 -15.81 2.55 1.43
N GLY A 161 -16.86 2.98 2.13
CA GLY A 161 -18.16 2.31 2.09
C GLY A 161 -18.89 2.43 3.42
N ALA A 162 -19.26 1.29 3.99
CA ALA A 162 -20.04 1.22 5.22
C ALA A 162 -19.34 1.96 6.40
N PRO A 163 -20.09 2.70 7.25
CA PRO A 163 -19.52 3.44 8.39
C PRO A 163 -18.84 2.60 9.48
N ASP A 164 -19.12 1.31 9.51
CA ASP A 164 -18.62 0.30 10.44
C ASP A 164 -17.55 -0.62 9.82
N ALA A 165 -17.23 -0.44 8.52
CA ALA A 165 -16.09 -1.11 7.91
C ALA A 165 -14.76 -0.54 8.44
N GLU A 166 -13.80 -1.42 8.72
CA GLU A 166 -12.50 -1.06 9.27
C GLU A 166 -11.45 -0.95 8.14
N ILE A 167 -10.68 0.14 8.12
CA ILE A 167 -9.59 0.34 7.15
C ILE A 167 -8.26 0.47 7.89
N TYR A 168 -7.34 -0.45 7.63
CA TYR A 168 -5.97 -0.42 8.14
C TYR A 168 -5.06 0.12 7.04
N LEU A 169 -4.27 1.15 7.33
CA LEU A 169 -3.33 1.71 6.33
C LEU A 169 -1.96 1.09 6.48
N ALA A 170 -1.42 0.53 5.41
CA ALA A 170 -0.14 -0.17 5.43
C ALA A 170 0.63 0.03 4.12
N SER A 171 1.91 -0.36 4.10
CA SER A 171 2.73 -0.35 2.88
C SER A 171 2.28 -1.43 1.88
N PRO A 172 2.65 -1.32 0.59
CA PRO A 172 2.36 -2.35 -0.41
C PRO A 172 2.82 -3.76 -0.03
N ARG A 173 3.98 -3.88 0.64
CA ARG A 173 4.52 -5.17 1.09
C ARG A 173 3.65 -5.82 2.15
N VAL A 174 3.20 -5.05 3.16
CA VAL A 174 2.30 -5.54 4.23
C VAL A 174 0.91 -5.85 3.66
N ALA A 175 0.39 -5.00 2.78
CA ALA A 175 -0.89 -5.23 2.11
C ALA A 175 -0.85 -6.54 1.28
N ALA A 176 0.17 -6.71 0.45
CA ALA A 176 0.37 -7.91 -0.36
C ALA A 176 0.49 -9.17 0.51
N ALA A 177 1.28 -9.12 1.59
CA ALA A 177 1.40 -10.24 2.52
C ALA A 177 0.06 -10.58 3.19
N SER A 178 -0.69 -9.55 3.61
CA SER A 178 -2.01 -9.73 4.20
C SER A 178 -3.02 -10.36 3.24
N ALA A 179 -2.89 -10.08 1.93
CA ALA A 179 -3.74 -10.68 0.90
C ALA A 179 -3.50 -12.20 0.78
N VAL A 180 -2.25 -12.64 0.89
CA VAL A 180 -1.87 -14.05 0.88
C VAL A 180 -2.27 -14.75 2.19
N ALA A 181 -2.08 -14.08 3.32
CA ALA A 181 -2.32 -14.67 4.64
C ALA A 181 -3.81 -14.76 5.00
N GLY A 182 -4.65 -13.85 4.49
CA GLY A 182 -6.06 -13.74 4.89
C GLY A 182 -6.29 -12.95 6.18
N TYR A 183 -5.22 -12.40 6.74
CA TYR A 183 -5.19 -11.59 7.95
C TYR A 183 -4.01 -10.62 7.88
N ILE A 184 -3.97 -9.60 8.76
CA ILE A 184 -2.87 -8.63 8.79
C ILE A 184 -1.54 -9.34 9.09
N ALA A 185 -0.60 -9.28 8.14
CA ALA A 185 0.68 -9.99 8.18
C ALA A 185 1.80 -9.21 7.48
N THR A 186 3.06 -9.52 7.79
CA THR A 186 4.24 -9.04 7.06
C THR A 186 4.76 -10.08 6.07
N PRO A 187 5.62 -9.72 5.10
CA PRO A 187 6.22 -10.70 4.19
C PRO A 187 6.97 -11.84 4.91
N GLU A 188 7.60 -11.55 6.05
CA GLU A 188 8.33 -12.53 6.86
C GLU A 188 7.40 -13.61 7.42
N ASP A 189 6.15 -13.27 7.71
CA ASP A 189 5.16 -14.22 8.22
C ASP A 189 4.83 -15.32 7.18
N LEU A 190 4.94 -15.00 5.89
CA LEU A 190 4.60 -15.92 4.79
C LEU A 190 5.59 -17.09 4.63
N ALA A 191 6.78 -17.02 5.23
CA ALA A 191 7.75 -18.12 5.21
C ALA A 191 7.23 -19.34 5.99
N SER A 192 6.31 -19.12 6.93
CA SER A 192 5.72 -20.16 7.77
C SER A 192 4.48 -20.81 7.16
N LEU A 193 3.93 -20.25 6.08
CA LEU A 193 2.71 -20.74 5.45
C LEU A 193 3.01 -21.87 4.45
N PRO A 194 2.20 -22.95 4.43
CA PRO A 194 2.28 -23.96 3.38
C PRO A 194 2.10 -23.29 2.01
N GLN A 195 2.98 -23.58 1.07
CA GLN A 195 2.73 -23.21 -0.33
C GLN A 195 1.76 -24.25 -0.90
N GLU A 196 0.48 -23.91 -1.02
CA GLU A 196 -0.45 -24.75 -1.79
C GLU A 196 0.02 -24.77 -3.24
N GLU A 197 0.29 -25.97 -3.76
CA GLU A 197 0.62 -26.16 -5.17
C GLU A 197 -0.52 -25.58 -6.01
N ALA A 198 -0.18 -24.69 -6.95
CA ALA A 198 -1.13 -24.11 -7.88
C ALA A 198 -1.86 -25.25 -8.62
N HIS A 199 -3.08 -25.55 -8.20
CA HIS A 199 -3.92 -26.49 -8.94
C HIS A 199 -4.18 -25.90 -10.34
N ALA A 200 -3.72 -26.68 -11.32
CA ALA A 200 -3.76 -26.40 -12.76
C ALA A 200 -5.19 -26.21 -13.30
#